data_AF-A0AAN9M4L2-F1
#
_entry.id   AF-A0AAN9M4L2-F1
#
_cell.length_a   1.000
_cell.length_b   1.000
_cell.length_c   1.000
_cell.angle_alpha   90.00
_cell.angle_beta   90.00
_cell.angle_gamma   90.00
#
_symmetry.space_group_name_H-M   'P 1'
#
loop_
_entity.id
_entity.type
_entity.pdbx_description
1 polymer ?
#
loop_
_entity_poly.entity_id
_entity_poly.type
_entity_poly.pdbx_seq_one_letter_code
_entity_poly.pdbx_strand_id
1 'polypeptide(L)'
;MEGQVAKRRRVYSVEPNQIVRSIFTRNYLNHLVPALVKIKEKSSIEDSSHCDINNAVKYEVDMAMVLSAQGFAWSNGLKVKLQNDHFRVNAAKSSTFLDNEAGEGSSRACDKNEVVPMEFSSNPSLKSKVEALGRKSKCKELSEMERDLAREDDNEDEDINKQLKRLRRLIPGGEEMCDEQMGKELESYISCLQMQVNALQFLLPQTR
;
A
#
# COMPACT_ATOMS: atom_id res chain seq x y z
N MET A 1 -13.10 57.44 -34.04
CA MET A 1 -13.39 56.02 -33.76
C MET A 1 -12.07 55.39 -33.34
N GLU A 2 -11.93 54.94 -32.11
CA GLU A 2 -10.96 53.89 -31.76
C GLU A 2 -11.21 53.42 -30.32
N GLY A 3 -11.95 52.31 -30.22
CA GLY A 3 -12.23 51.63 -28.96
C GLY A 3 -11.06 50.73 -28.58
N GLN A 4 -10.45 50.97 -27.42
CA GLN A 4 -9.45 50.06 -26.86
C GLN A 4 -10.13 48.78 -26.36
N VAL A 5 -9.83 47.66 -27.01
CA VAL A 5 -10.33 46.34 -26.64
C VAL A 5 -9.43 45.77 -25.53
N ALA A 6 -9.88 45.88 -24.28
CA ALA A 6 -9.21 45.28 -23.14
C ALA A 6 -9.26 43.74 -23.22
N LYS A 7 -8.15 43.12 -23.64
CA LYS A 7 -7.98 41.67 -23.67
C LYS A 7 -7.79 41.15 -22.23
N ARG A 8 -8.88 40.70 -21.59
CA ARG A 8 -8.79 39.95 -20.33
C ARG A 8 -8.18 38.57 -20.59
N ARG A 9 -6.90 38.39 -20.27
CA ARG A 9 -6.25 37.07 -20.18
C ARG A 9 -6.92 36.29 -19.05
N ARG A 10 -7.53 35.14 -19.38
CA ARG A 10 -7.97 34.18 -18.35
C ARG A 10 -6.71 33.51 -17.79
N VAL A 11 -6.38 33.80 -16.56
CA VAL A 11 -5.35 33.08 -15.81
C VAL A 11 -6.03 31.82 -15.27
N TYR A 12 -5.57 30.65 -15.71
CA TYR A 12 -5.98 29.38 -15.11
C TYR A 12 -5.34 29.30 -13.73
N SER A 13 -6.14 29.14 -12.67
CA SER A 13 -5.59 28.87 -11.33
C SER A 13 -4.89 27.51 -11.34
N VAL A 14 -3.80 27.41 -10.59
CA VAL A 14 -3.05 26.15 -10.36
C VAL A 14 -3.81 25.22 -9.39
N GLU A 15 -5.05 25.57 -9.04
CA GLU A 15 -5.85 24.72 -8.17
C GLU A 15 -6.08 23.35 -8.84
N PRO A 16 -6.04 22.27 -8.05
CA PRO A 16 -6.29 20.92 -8.54
C PRO A 16 -7.59 20.89 -9.34
N ASN A 17 -7.57 20.23 -10.50
CA ASN A 17 -8.67 20.24 -11.45
C ASN A 17 -9.99 19.84 -10.77
N GLN A 18 -10.81 20.84 -10.43
CA GLN A 18 -12.04 20.68 -9.66
C GLN A 18 -13.04 19.77 -10.39
N ILE A 19 -12.94 19.71 -11.72
CA ILE A 19 -13.74 18.81 -12.56
C ILE A 19 -13.33 17.36 -12.30
N VAL A 20 -12.03 17.04 -12.27
CA VAL A 20 -11.56 15.68 -11.96
C VAL A 20 -11.99 15.25 -10.56
N ARG A 21 -11.85 16.15 -9.57
CA ARG A 21 -12.29 15.91 -8.19
C ARG A 21 -13.78 15.61 -8.10
N SER A 22 -14.60 16.45 -8.72
CA SER A 22 -16.06 16.27 -8.71
C SER A 22 -16.51 14.99 -9.42
N ILE A 23 -15.88 14.64 -10.55
CA ILE A 23 -16.16 13.39 -11.27
C ILE A 23 -15.80 12.19 -10.40
N PHE A 24 -14.59 12.19 -9.80
CA PHE A 24 -14.16 11.12 -8.90
C PHE A 24 -15.13 10.95 -7.74
N THR A 25 -15.41 12.02 -6.99
CA THR A 25 -16.29 11.97 -5.81
C THR A 25 -17.69 11.49 -6.17
N ARG A 26 -18.23 11.95 -7.31
CA ARG A 26 -19.53 11.49 -7.79
C ARG A 26 -19.53 9.99 -8.06
N ASN A 27 -18.54 9.49 -8.80
CA ASN A 27 -18.45 8.06 -9.12
C ASN A 27 -18.26 7.23 -7.84
N TYR A 28 -17.42 7.70 -6.92
CA TYR A 28 -17.11 7.02 -5.67
C TYR A 28 -18.36 6.86 -4.80
N LEU A 29 -19.10 7.95 -4.57
CA LEU A 29 -20.32 7.92 -3.77
C LEU A 29 -21.46 7.16 -4.45
N ASN A 30 -21.58 7.24 -5.78
CA ASN A 30 -22.60 6.50 -6.54
C ASN A 30 -22.45 4.98 -6.40
N HIS A 31 -21.21 4.49 -6.28
CA HIS A 31 -20.97 3.07 -6.01
C HIS A 31 -21.08 2.75 -4.52
N LEU A 32 -20.46 3.56 -3.67
CA LEU A 32 -20.33 3.27 -2.26
C LEU A 32 -21.67 3.31 -1.51
N VAL A 33 -22.47 4.37 -1.67
CA VAL A 33 -23.69 4.57 -0.87
C VAL A 33 -24.69 3.42 -1.06
N PRO A 34 -25.05 2.99 -2.29
CA PRO A 34 -25.94 1.85 -2.48
C PRO A 34 -25.36 0.54 -1.94
N ALA A 35 -24.05 0.33 -2.05
CA ALA A 35 -23.40 -0.89 -1.55
C ALA A 35 -23.44 -0.97 -0.03
N LEU A 36 -23.17 0.13 0.67
CA LEU A 36 -23.26 0.20 2.13
C LEU A 36 -24.67 -0.03 2.65
N VAL A 37 -25.69 0.49 1.96
CA VAL A 37 -27.10 0.22 2.30
C VAL A 37 -27.41 -1.27 2.19
N LYS A 38 -26.98 -1.92 1.10
CA LYS A 38 -27.16 -3.37 0.90
C LYS A 38 -26.46 -4.20 1.99
N ILE A 39 -25.25 -3.81 2.39
CA ILE A 39 -24.54 -4.51 3.47
C ILE A 39 -25.30 -4.38 4.79
N LYS A 40 -25.77 -3.16 5.11
CA LYS A 40 -26.56 -2.89 6.31
C LYS A 40 -27.85 -3.73 6.35
N GLU A 41 -28.58 -3.79 5.24
CA GLU A 41 -29.81 -4.60 5.13
C GLU A 41 -29.51 -6.08 5.38
N LYS A 42 -28.47 -6.64 4.75
CA LYS A 42 -28.07 -8.05 4.96
C LYS A 42 -27.69 -8.35 6.41
N SER A 43 -26.94 -7.44 7.04
CA SER A 43 -26.55 -7.58 8.46
C SER A 43 -27.71 -7.53 9.44
N SER A 44 -28.87 -6.99 9.04
CA SER A 44 -30.07 -6.95 9.88
C SER A 44 -30.90 -8.24 9.81
N ILE A 45 -30.67 -9.06 8.78
CA ILE A 45 -31.46 -10.28 8.50
C ILE A 45 -30.69 -11.53 8.95
N GLU A 46 -29.37 -11.55 8.78
CA GLU A 46 -28.50 -12.66 9.21
C GLU A 46 -27.63 -12.20 10.39
N ASP A 47 -27.61 -13.01 11.47
CA ASP A 47 -26.73 -12.85 12.65
C ASP A 47 -25.29 -13.26 12.26
N SER A 48 -24.77 -12.64 11.20
CA SER A 48 -23.44 -12.92 10.65
C SER A 48 -22.38 -12.25 11.50
N SER A 49 -21.31 -13.01 11.77
CA SER A 49 -20.13 -12.55 12.48
C SER A 49 -19.68 -11.14 12.04
N HIS A 50 -19.46 -10.24 13.00
CA HIS A 50 -18.99 -8.85 12.78
C HIS A 50 -17.76 -8.74 11.85
N CYS A 51 -16.96 -9.81 11.73
CA CYS A 51 -15.80 -9.83 10.82
C CYS A 51 -16.19 -9.85 9.33
N ASP A 52 -17.33 -10.45 8.97
CA ASP A 52 -17.81 -10.50 7.58
C ASP A 52 -18.26 -9.11 7.10
N ILE A 53 -18.91 -8.33 7.98
CA ILE A 53 -19.38 -6.97 7.66
C ILE A 53 -18.21 -6.05 7.38
N ASN A 54 -17.19 -6.02 8.25
CA ASN A 54 -16.03 -5.14 8.08
C ASN A 54 -15.27 -5.47 6.79
N ASN A 55 -15.10 -6.74 6.47
CA ASN A 55 -14.46 -7.17 5.22
C ASN A 55 -15.29 -6.81 3.99
N ALA A 56 -16.62 -6.95 4.06
CA ALA A 56 -17.53 -6.54 2.99
C ALA A 56 -17.47 -5.01 2.77
N VAL A 57 -17.53 -4.22 3.84
CA VAL A 57 -17.39 -2.76 3.77
C VAL A 57 -16.05 -2.37 3.16
N LYS A 58 -14.95 -2.97 3.62
CA LYS A 58 -13.61 -2.72 3.07
C LYS A 58 -13.55 -3.05 1.57
N TYR A 59 -14.10 -4.20 1.17
CA TYR A 59 -14.14 -4.59 -0.23
C TYR A 59 -14.91 -3.58 -1.09
N GLU A 60 -16.10 -3.15 -0.65
CA GLU A 60 -16.91 -2.17 -1.40
C GLU A 60 -16.26 -0.79 -1.45
N VAL A 61 -15.59 -0.37 -0.38
CA VAL A 61 -14.81 0.87 -0.31
C VAL A 61 -13.64 0.83 -1.31
N ASP A 62 -12.87 -0.25 -1.30
CA ASP A 62 -11.73 -0.43 -2.22
C ASP A 62 -12.22 -0.56 -3.68
N MET A 63 -13.35 -1.25 -3.92
CA MET A 63 -13.94 -1.39 -5.24
C MET A 63 -14.49 -0.05 -5.77
N ALA A 64 -15.13 0.76 -4.92
CA ALA A 64 -15.57 2.10 -5.30
C ALA A 64 -14.38 2.99 -5.68
N MET A 65 -13.24 2.86 -4.98
CA MET A 65 -12.00 3.57 -5.34
C MET A 65 -11.51 3.14 -6.73
N VAL A 66 -11.46 1.83 -7.02
CA VAL A 66 -11.08 1.29 -8.33
C VAL A 66 -11.95 1.87 -9.44
N LEU A 67 -13.28 1.84 -9.27
CA LEU A 67 -14.23 2.30 -10.29
C LEU A 67 -14.15 3.82 -10.52
N SER A 68 -13.72 4.58 -9.51
CA SER A 68 -13.58 6.04 -9.59
C SER A 68 -12.25 6.49 -10.18
N ALA A 69 -11.23 5.62 -10.10
CA ALA A 69 -9.88 5.85 -10.57
C ALA A 69 -9.54 5.02 -11.82
N GLN A 70 -10.52 4.81 -12.70
CA GLN A 70 -10.30 4.03 -13.92
C GLN A 70 -9.26 4.72 -14.82
N GLY A 71 -8.27 3.95 -15.29
CA GLY A 71 -7.22 4.42 -16.20
C GLY A 71 -5.82 4.49 -15.59
N PHE A 72 -5.70 4.30 -14.27
CA PHE A 72 -4.39 4.17 -13.60
C PHE A 72 -3.96 2.71 -13.52
N ALA A 73 -2.65 2.45 -13.57
CA ALA A 73 -2.12 1.10 -13.40
C ALA A 73 -2.41 0.56 -12.00
N TRP A 74 -2.27 1.41 -10.96
CA TRP A 74 -2.53 0.98 -9.59
C TRP A 74 -3.99 0.58 -9.36
N SER A 75 -4.95 1.21 -10.04
CA SER A 75 -6.37 0.87 -9.86
C SER A 75 -6.70 -0.49 -10.49
N ASN A 76 -6.06 -0.82 -11.61
CA ASN A 76 -6.13 -2.17 -12.19
C ASN A 76 -5.48 -3.22 -11.28
N GLY A 77 -4.30 -2.91 -10.72
CA GLY A 77 -3.63 -3.79 -9.75
C GLY A 77 -4.50 -4.05 -8.50
N LEU A 78 -5.12 -3.00 -7.95
CA LEU A 78 -6.07 -3.12 -6.85
C LEU A 78 -7.29 -3.97 -7.24
N LYS A 79 -7.84 -3.77 -8.45
CA LYS A 79 -8.97 -4.57 -8.94
C LYS A 79 -8.66 -6.06 -8.98
N VAL A 80 -7.49 -6.44 -9.51
CA VAL A 80 -7.04 -7.84 -9.58
C VAL A 80 -6.91 -8.43 -8.18
N LYS A 81 -6.29 -7.67 -7.25
CA LYS A 81 -6.15 -8.07 -5.85
C LYS A 81 -7.52 -8.34 -5.20
N LEU A 82 -8.48 -7.42 -5.35
CA LEU A 82 -9.82 -7.56 -4.78
C LEU A 82 -10.57 -8.77 -5.33
N GLN A 83 -10.48 -9.02 -6.65
CA GLN A 83 -11.11 -10.17 -7.27
C GLN A 83 -10.51 -11.48 -6.75
N ASN A 84 -9.18 -11.58 -6.67
CA ASN A 84 -8.50 -12.76 -6.15
C ASN A 84 -8.85 -13.05 -4.69
N ASP A 85 -8.92 -12.02 -3.84
CA ASP A 85 -9.31 -12.19 -2.44
C ASP A 85 -10.75 -12.69 -2.31
N HIS A 86 -11.67 -12.18 -3.13
CA HIS A 86 -13.06 -12.65 -3.17
C HIS A 86 -13.17 -14.12 -3.61
N PHE A 87 -12.41 -14.55 -4.62
CA PHE A 87 -12.36 -15.95 -5.04
C PHE A 87 -11.81 -16.88 -3.93
N ARG A 88 -10.76 -16.46 -3.21
CA ARG A 88 -10.16 -17.26 -2.13
C ARG A 88 -11.11 -17.45 -0.95
N VAL A 89 -11.84 -16.41 -0.55
CA VAL A 89 -12.83 -16.49 0.54
C VAL A 89 -13.98 -17.44 0.17
N ASN A 90 -14.47 -17.38 -1.08
CA ASN A 90 -15.53 -18.26 -1.53
C ASN A 90 -15.09 -19.72 -1.73
N ALA A 91 -13.84 -19.95 -2.14
CA ALA A 91 -13.26 -21.29 -2.22
C ALA A 91 -13.12 -21.93 -0.83
N ALA A 92 -12.64 -21.19 0.16
CA ALA A 92 -12.55 -21.65 1.54
C ALA A 92 -13.93 -21.93 2.15
N LYS A 93 -14.95 -21.11 1.85
CA LYS A 93 -16.34 -21.35 2.24
C LYS A 93 -16.94 -22.57 1.51
N SER A 94 -16.55 -22.83 0.26
CA SER A 94 -17.04 -23.98 -0.51
C SER A 94 -16.42 -25.31 -0.06
N SER A 95 -15.18 -25.32 0.44
CA SER A 95 -14.57 -26.56 0.94
C SER A 95 -15.07 -26.98 2.32
N THR A 96 -15.74 -26.10 3.07
CA THR A 96 -16.35 -26.45 4.37
C THR A 96 -17.68 -27.20 4.23
N PHE A 97 -18.27 -27.27 3.02
CA PHE A 97 -19.55 -27.96 2.77
C PHE A 97 -19.42 -29.44 2.40
N LEU A 98 -18.22 -30.04 2.46
CA LEU A 98 -18.02 -31.46 2.15
C LEU A 98 -17.49 -32.32 3.30
N ASP A 99 -17.45 -31.81 4.54
CA ASP A 99 -17.12 -32.65 5.70
C ASP A 99 -18.21 -32.49 6.77
N ASN A 100 -19.23 -33.35 6.68
CA ASN A 100 -20.11 -33.67 7.80
C ASN A 100 -20.68 -35.08 7.62
N GLU A 101 -19.89 -36.11 7.96
CA GLU A 101 -20.41 -37.28 8.68
C GLU A 101 -19.33 -37.81 9.62
N ALA A 102 -19.52 -37.54 10.91
CA ALA A 102 -19.15 -38.32 12.11
C ALA A 102 -18.38 -37.52 13.17
N GLY A 103 -19.06 -37.28 14.30
CA GLY A 103 -18.43 -37.40 15.62
C GLY A 103 -17.95 -36.14 16.33
N GLU A 104 -18.80 -35.63 17.22
CA GLU A 104 -18.47 -35.12 18.57
C GLU A 104 -17.43 -33.99 18.74
N GLY A 105 -17.97 -32.79 18.98
CA GLY A 105 -17.72 -31.99 20.19
C GLY A 105 -16.32 -31.40 20.42
N SER A 106 -16.21 -30.07 20.34
CA SER A 106 -15.54 -29.30 21.40
C SER A 106 -15.75 -27.79 21.25
N SER A 107 -16.04 -27.15 22.37
CA SER A 107 -16.26 -25.73 22.59
C SER A 107 -14.97 -24.89 22.59
N ARG A 108 -15.07 -23.65 22.08
CA ARG A 108 -14.36 -22.41 22.49
C ARG A 108 -12.86 -22.51 22.82
N ALA A 109 -12.03 -21.70 22.12
CA ALA A 109 -11.28 -20.60 22.74
C ALA A 109 -10.50 -19.79 21.70
N CYS A 110 -10.58 -18.46 21.81
CA CYS A 110 -9.61 -17.55 21.24
C CYS A 110 -8.36 -17.62 22.13
N ASP A 111 -7.21 -18.01 21.56
CA ASP A 111 -5.94 -17.95 22.27
C ASP A 111 -5.18 -16.65 21.96
N LYS A 112 -4.80 -16.00 23.06
CA LYS A 112 -3.89 -14.86 23.14
C LYS A 112 -2.47 -15.39 22.93
N ASN A 113 -1.63 -14.64 22.22
CA ASN A 113 -0.18 -14.74 22.43
C ASN A 113 0.40 -13.35 22.72
N GLU A 114 0.89 -13.25 23.94
CA GLU A 114 1.64 -12.17 24.56
C GLU A 114 3.11 -12.19 24.10
N VAL A 115 3.64 -10.98 23.92
CA VAL A 115 5.04 -10.51 24.00
C VAL A 115 6.22 -11.42 23.62
N VAL A 116 7.03 -10.90 22.67
CA VAL A 116 8.50 -11.01 22.73
C VAL A 116 9.09 -9.60 22.58
N PRO A 117 9.99 -9.13 23.48
CA PRO A 117 10.66 -7.84 23.36
C PRO A 117 11.73 -7.89 22.26
N MET A 118 11.72 -6.88 21.39
CA MET A 118 12.74 -6.66 20.38
C MET A 118 13.92 -5.94 21.02
N GLU A 119 14.96 -6.69 21.37
CA GLU A 119 16.21 -6.13 21.90
C GLU A 119 17.15 -5.72 20.77
N PHE A 120 17.54 -4.45 20.81
CA PHE A 120 18.65 -3.89 20.06
C PHE A 120 19.97 -4.38 20.69
N SER A 121 20.80 -5.11 19.96
CA SER A 121 22.18 -5.37 20.38
C SER A 121 23.17 -4.60 19.52
N SER A 122 23.65 -3.50 20.10
CA SER A 122 24.92 -2.88 19.77
C SER A 122 26.06 -3.74 20.35
N ASN A 123 27.11 -3.99 19.56
CA ASN A 123 28.35 -4.63 19.98
C ASN A 123 29.01 -3.91 21.18
N PRO A 124 29.74 -4.65 22.04
CA PRO A 124 31.21 -4.46 22.07
C PRO A 124 32.07 -5.69 22.46
N SER A 125 33.16 -5.86 21.72
CA SER A 125 34.54 -6.18 22.18
C SER A 125 34.97 -7.56 22.73
N LEU A 126 36.15 -7.97 22.23
CA LEU A 126 37.33 -8.60 22.89
C LEU A 126 37.40 -10.11 23.24
N LYS A 127 38.27 -10.78 22.46
CA LYS A 127 39.38 -11.71 22.80
C LYS A 127 39.12 -13.14 23.35
N SER A 128 39.68 -14.11 22.63
CA SER A 128 40.44 -15.27 23.14
C SER A 128 41.27 -15.87 21.97
N LYS A 129 42.61 -15.75 21.91
CA LYS A 129 43.65 -16.69 22.40
C LYS A 129 43.59 -18.05 21.65
N VAL A 130 44.61 -18.52 20.90
CA VAL A 130 45.86 -19.16 21.37
C VAL A 130 46.75 -19.57 20.15
N GLU A 131 48.09 -19.31 20.25
CA GLU A 131 49.29 -20.03 19.72
C GLU A 131 49.45 -20.41 18.23
N ALA A 132 50.64 -20.52 17.61
CA ALA A 132 52.04 -20.18 17.90
C ALA A 132 52.88 -20.33 16.60
N LEU A 133 54.04 -19.67 16.58
CA LEU A 133 55.29 -20.00 15.85
C LEU A 133 55.35 -19.97 14.30
N GLY A 134 55.90 -18.86 13.79
CA GLY A 134 57.19 -18.90 13.10
C GLY A 134 57.21 -18.92 11.57
N ARG A 135 57.57 -17.78 10.94
CA ARG A 135 58.78 -17.65 10.11
C ARG A 135 58.89 -16.23 9.55
N LYS A 136 60.05 -15.60 9.78
CA LYS A 136 60.46 -14.34 9.17
C LYS A 136 60.76 -14.58 7.70
N SER A 137 60.20 -13.78 6.80
CA SER A 137 60.87 -13.45 5.55
C SER A 137 60.56 -12.01 5.19
N LYS A 138 61.65 -11.26 4.99
CA LYS A 138 61.71 -9.85 4.66
C LYS A 138 61.88 -9.78 3.16
N CYS A 139 60.92 -9.20 2.45
CA CYS A 139 61.18 -8.66 1.12
C CYS A 139 60.63 -7.23 1.09
N LYS A 140 61.55 -6.30 0.86
CA LYS A 140 61.30 -4.88 0.62
C LYS A 140 60.81 -4.71 -0.81
N GLU A 141 60.18 -3.55 -1.03
CA GLU A 141 60.20 -2.80 -2.31
C GLU A 141 59.24 -3.29 -3.41
N LEU A 142 58.13 -2.57 -3.63
CA LEU A 142 58.06 -1.39 -4.51
C LEU A 142 56.60 -0.86 -4.60
N SER A 143 56.47 0.48 -4.50
CA SER A 143 55.46 1.31 -5.18
C SER A 143 53.97 1.21 -4.76
N GLU A 144 53.63 1.80 -3.61
CA GLU A 144 52.27 2.33 -3.37
C GLU A 144 52.24 3.83 -3.72
N MET A 145 52.04 4.12 -5.00
CA MET A 145 51.57 5.43 -5.46
C MET A 145 50.43 5.20 -6.46
N GLU A 146 49.25 4.90 -5.93
CA GLU A 146 47.96 5.28 -6.52
C GLU A 146 46.92 5.30 -5.39
N ARG A 147 46.95 6.39 -4.62
CA ARG A 147 45.71 6.96 -4.12
C ARG A 147 45.37 8.06 -5.10
N ASP A 148 44.27 7.90 -5.83
CA ASP A 148 43.16 8.86 -5.78
C ASP A 148 42.08 8.50 -6.80
N LEU A 149 40.83 8.50 -6.30
CA LEU A 149 39.53 8.52 -6.99
C LEU A 149 38.98 7.19 -7.56
N ALA A 150 38.23 6.45 -6.74
CA ALA A 150 36.96 5.80 -7.15
C ALA A 150 36.43 4.84 -6.07
N ARG A 151 35.97 5.33 -4.90
CA ARG A 151 35.19 4.50 -3.95
C ARG A 151 34.24 5.33 -3.08
N GLU A 152 33.42 6.17 -3.69
CA GLU A 152 32.24 6.74 -3.01
C GLU A 152 31.13 6.88 -4.06
N ASP A 153 30.42 5.78 -4.40
CA ASP A 153 29.12 5.89 -5.09
C ASP A 153 28.24 4.62 -5.05
N ASP A 154 28.82 3.42 -4.85
CA ASP A 154 28.03 2.16 -4.89
C ASP A 154 26.92 2.04 -3.81
N ASN A 155 26.98 2.84 -2.73
CA ASN A 155 25.99 2.76 -1.65
C ASN A 155 24.69 3.52 -1.95
N GLU A 156 24.74 4.59 -2.74
CA GLU A 156 23.58 5.45 -2.97
C GLU A 156 22.54 4.76 -3.86
N ASP A 157 23.00 4.11 -4.93
CA ASP A 157 22.15 3.33 -5.83
C ASP A 157 21.51 2.13 -5.12
N GLU A 158 22.21 1.49 -4.18
CA GLU A 158 21.65 0.38 -3.40
C GLU A 158 20.52 0.88 -2.48
N ASP A 159 20.67 2.06 -1.89
CA ASP A 159 19.67 2.69 -1.03
C ASP A 159 18.46 3.19 -1.82
N ILE A 160 18.66 3.80 -2.99
CA ILE A 160 17.58 4.19 -3.91
C ILE A 160 16.75 2.96 -4.31
N ASN A 161 17.41 1.86 -4.68
CA ASN A 161 16.74 0.61 -5.03
C ASN A 161 15.95 0.01 -3.86
N LYS A 162 16.47 0.08 -2.63
CA LYS A 162 15.74 -0.34 -1.42
C LYS A 162 14.49 0.50 -1.21
N GLN A 163 14.57 1.82 -1.40
CA GLN A 163 13.42 2.72 -1.29
C GLN A 163 12.37 2.44 -2.38
N LEU A 164 12.79 2.25 -3.64
CA LEU A 164 11.90 1.88 -4.74
C LEU A 164 11.17 0.56 -4.46
N LYS A 165 11.87 -0.46 -3.95
CA LYS A 165 11.24 -1.73 -3.54
C LYS A 165 10.20 -1.54 -2.44
N ARG A 166 10.44 -0.65 -1.46
CA ARG A 166 9.44 -0.33 -0.43
C ARG A 166 8.23 0.38 -1.03
N LEU A 167 8.46 1.29 -1.97
CA LEU A 167 7.40 2.02 -2.66
C LEU A 167 6.51 1.08 -3.49
N ARG A 168 7.10 0.16 -4.24
CA ARG A 168 6.37 -0.85 -5.04
C ARG A 168 5.41 -1.67 -4.19
N ARG A 169 5.79 -2.00 -2.96
CA ARG A 169 4.94 -2.75 -2.01
C ARG A 169 3.77 -1.95 -1.43
N LEU A 170 3.87 -0.61 -1.43
CA LEU A 170 2.81 0.27 -0.90
C LEU A 170 1.71 0.54 -1.92
N ILE A 171 2.06 0.60 -3.21
CA ILE A 171 1.11 0.88 -4.27
C ILE A 171 0.47 -0.44 -4.73
N PRO A 172 -0.87 -0.52 -4.84
CA PRO A 172 -1.51 -1.71 -5.40
C PRO A 172 -0.99 -2.00 -6.82
N GLY A 173 -0.51 -3.22 -7.06
CA GLY A 173 0.09 -3.60 -8.35
C GLY A 173 1.44 -2.92 -8.66
N GLY A 174 2.12 -2.35 -7.65
CA GLY A 174 3.38 -1.64 -7.85
C GLY A 174 4.55 -2.54 -8.24
N GLU A 175 4.46 -3.85 -7.98
CA GLU A 175 5.51 -4.81 -8.35
C GLU A 175 5.58 -5.02 -9.87
N GLU A 176 4.45 -4.89 -10.57
CA GLU A 176 4.35 -4.98 -12.03
C GLU A 176 4.64 -3.64 -12.76
N MET A 177 4.86 -2.55 -12.02
CA MET A 177 5.08 -1.22 -12.61
C MET A 177 6.56 -0.94 -12.91
N CYS A 178 6.82 -0.30 -14.06
CA CYS A 178 8.15 0.21 -14.36
C CYS A 178 8.46 1.51 -13.58
N ASP A 179 9.74 1.85 -13.46
CA ASP A 179 10.18 2.98 -12.62
C ASP A 179 9.75 4.34 -13.21
N GLU A 180 9.66 4.45 -14.53
CA GLU A 180 9.28 5.69 -15.22
C GLU A 180 7.82 6.09 -14.96
N GLN A 181 6.93 5.11 -14.74
CA GLN A 181 5.53 5.37 -14.43
C GLN A 181 5.25 5.47 -12.93
N MET A 182 6.14 4.95 -12.08
CA MET A 182 5.98 4.85 -10.63
C MET A 182 5.59 6.18 -9.98
N GLY A 183 6.28 7.27 -10.35
CA GLY A 183 6.03 8.60 -9.79
C GLY A 183 4.62 9.12 -10.10
N LYS A 184 4.15 8.96 -11.35
CA LYS A 184 2.82 9.41 -11.78
C LYS A 184 1.71 8.56 -11.16
N GLU A 185 1.93 7.25 -11.10
CA GLU A 185 1.00 6.32 -10.47
C GLU A 185 0.88 6.61 -8.97
N LEU A 186 1.99 6.84 -8.28
CA LEU A 186 2.00 7.24 -6.87
C LEU A 186 1.24 8.56 -6.64
N GLU A 187 1.53 9.60 -7.43
CA GLU A 187 0.86 10.89 -7.32
C GLU A 187 -0.66 10.76 -7.50
N SER A 188 -1.07 9.97 -8.49
CA SER A 188 -2.49 9.70 -8.75
C SER A 188 -3.15 8.91 -7.63
N TYR A 189 -2.44 7.94 -7.04
CA TYR A 189 -2.94 7.13 -5.92
C TYR A 189 -3.13 7.99 -4.67
N ILE A 190 -2.13 8.81 -4.31
CA ILE A 190 -2.22 9.77 -3.20
C ILE A 190 -3.40 10.74 -3.42
N SER A 191 -3.54 11.26 -4.64
CA SER A 191 -4.65 12.16 -4.99
C SER A 191 -6.01 11.50 -4.80
N CYS A 192 -6.15 10.23 -5.23
CA CYS A 192 -7.39 9.47 -5.06
C CYS A 192 -7.68 9.13 -3.59
N LEU A 193 -6.66 8.80 -2.80
CA LEU A 193 -6.80 8.61 -1.36
C LEU A 193 -7.28 9.88 -0.67
N GLN A 194 -6.73 11.04 -1.02
CA GLN A 194 -7.17 12.31 -0.46
C GLN A 194 -8.63 12.62 -0.83
N MET A 195 -9.02 12.39 -2.08
CA MET A 195 -10.41 12.57 -2.51
C MET A 195 -11.36 11.60 -1.80
N GLN A 196 -10.93 10.35 -1.58
CA GLN A 196 -11.70 9.36 -0.83
C GLN A 196 -11.95 9.82 0.60
N VAL A 197 -10.90 10.23 1.33
CA VAL A 197 -11.01 10.72 2.70
C VAL A 197 -11.96 11.91 2.76
N ASN A 198 -11.82 12.88 1.85
CA ASN A 198 -12.71 14.03 1.77
C ASN A 198 -14.17 13.60 1.52
N ALA A 199 -14.41 12.68 0.59
CA ALA A 199 -15.76 12.18 0.29
C ALA A 199 -16.40 11.48 1.51
N LEU A 200 -15.63 10.68 2.23
CA LEU A 200 -16.09 9.99 3.44
C LEU A 200 -16.34 10.95 4.60
N GLN A 201 -15.51 11.99 4.75
CA GLN A 201 -15.71 13.04 5.76
C GLN A 201 -17.06 13.76 5.57
N PHE A 202 -17.52 13.97 4.34
CA PHE A 202 -18.85 14.54 4.08
C PHE A 202 -20.01 13.64 4.53
N LEU A 203 -19.78 12.33 4.69
CA LEU A 203 -20.79 11.39 5.17
C LEU A 203 -20.82 11.26 6.69
N LEU A 204 -19.77 11.73 7.38
CA LEU A 204 -19.75 11.71 8.84
C LEU A 204 -20.71 12.77 9.37
N PRO A 205 -21.56 12.46 10.37
CA PRO A 205 -22.30 13.48 11.08
C PRO A 205 -21.29 14.48 11.64
N GLN A 206 -21.51 15.79 11.44
CA GLN A 206 -20.80 16.76 12.25
C GLN A 206 -21.30 16.58 13.69
N THR A 207 -20.57 15.79 14.46
CA THR A 207 -20.71 15.77 15.92
C THR A 207 -20.28 17.13 16.41
N ARG A 208 -21.25 18.03 16.57
CA ARG A 208 -21.16 19.30 17.30
C ARG A 208 -21.68 19.10 18.71
#